data_AF-A0A0Q5B9U4-F1
#
_entry.id   AF-A0A0Q5B9U4-F1
#
_cell.length_a   1.000
_cell.length_b   1.000
_cell.length_c   1.000
_cell.angle_alpha   90.00
_cell.angle_beta   90.00
_cell.angle_gamma   90.00
#
_symmetry.space_group_name_H-M   'P 1'
#
loop_
_entity.id
_entity.type
_entity.pdbx_description
1 polymer ?
#
loop_
_entity_poly.entity_id
_entity_poly.type
_entity_poly.pdbx_seq_one_letter_code
_entity_poly.pdbx_strand_id
1 'polypeptide(L)'
;MRRLGSLLLAAALTLGLAPAAAAVEDGVDIDVSVPTGTSAGFGDIENAELRWGLNRESSGGAFAGGCNFLSAGVAGNSGGARVWSESDGLYAAEAGAVSIEKATAAGGWTRASFATRCTDPSGAPVTASSLASSTQSQVVVDGGRGSVSADGLTLRWSGAFTVAFYGGMTYWSASDPVLSLDAAGNGRLTATASGYGTSMEDTSLWRPLPATEIVLAEVRGAPLGDGGFSVVPEYLGVASQTGGQAPRTAENAAYWGSFPTSFLQFQVQTGQAGYWLTTGGTRDAAKPATALLVNFDASAPAVVAAPESGAGGGAGPVNEVAERPAGAGPAAGAGASAAPAAQAAAGLVAETSTVVRDGGGLVPEAVASSGLLPLLIGALTLAVLVAVLAALHLSGRRVLPWRRPAPPE
;
A
#
# COMPACT_ATOMS: atom_id res chain seq x y z
N MET A 1 -38.07 -55.58 -37.43
CA MET A 1 -39.53 -55.82 -37.55
C MET A 1 -40.23 -54.57 -37.02
N ARG A 2 -40.92 -53.80 -37.88
CA ARG A 2 -42.40 -53.62 -37.88
C ARG A 2 -42.90 -53.16 -36.50
N ARG A 3 -43.54 -52.01 -36.28
CA ARG A 3 -44.55 -51.28 -37.06
C ARG A 3 -44.85 -49.95 -36.32
N LEU A 4 -44.95 -48.83 -37.03
CA LEU A 4 -46.18 -48.05 -37.33
C LEU A 4 -46.86 -47.34 -36.14
N GLY A 5 -47.10 -46.05 -36.31
CA GLY A 5 -47.98 -45.22 -35.47
C GLY A 5 -48.08 -43.78 -35.98
N SER A 6 -48.57 -43.60 -37.21
CA SER A 6 -48.92 -42.29 -37.79
C SER A 6 -50.31 -41.86 -37.33
N LEU A 7 -50.52 -40.57 -37.04
CA LEU A 7 -51.85 -39.96 -37.01
C LEU A 7 -51.81 -38.51 -37.50
N LEU A 8 -52.66 -38.28 -38.50
CA LEU A 8 -52.96 -37.08 -39.30
C LEU A 8 -53.58 -35.96 -38.43
N LEU A 9 -53.17 -34.69 -38.62
CA LEU A 9 -53.73 -33.67 -39.52
C LEU A 9 -55.10 -33.10 -39.10
N ALA A 10 -55.12 -31.83 -38.69
CA ALA A 10 -56.30 -30.96 -38.78
C ALA A 10 -55.85 -29.53 -39.09
N ALA A 11 -56.12 -29.12 -40.33
CA ALA A 11 -55.95 -27.77 -40.84
C ALA A 11 -57.19 -26.93 -40.51
N ALA A 12 -56.99 -25.69 -40.10
CA ALA A 12 -58.02 -24.65 -40.10
C ALA A 12 -57.51 -23.46 -40.93
N LEU A 13 -58.06 -23.33 -42.14
CA LEU A 13 -57.96 -22.14 -42.98
C LEU A 13 -58.91 -21.07 -42.43
N THR A 14 -58.39 -19.88 -42.16
CA THR A 14 -59.19 -18.65 -42.15
C THR A 14 -58.53 -17.61 -43.04
N LEU A 15 -59.14 -17.34 -44.20
CA LEU A 15 -58.84 -16.23 -45.08
C LEU A 15 -59.27 -14.92 -44.41
N GLY A 16 -58.35 -13.97 -44.27
CA GLY A 16 -58.62 -12.58 -43.88
C GLY A 16 -57.81 -11.63 -44.75
N LEU A 17 -58.48 -10.66 -45.36
CA LEU A 17 -58.03 -9.77 -46.42
C LEU A 17 -56.78 -8.95 -46.08
N ALA A 18 -55.87 -8.82 -47.05
CA ALA A 18 -54.83 -7.78 -47.08
C ALA A 18 -55.40 -6.44 -47.58
N PRO A 19 -54.83 -5.31 -47.15
CA PRO A 19 -54.55 -4.19 -48.03
C PRO A 19 -53.04 -4.06 -48.29
N ALA A 20 -52.75 -3.49 -49.44
CA ALA A 20 -51.46 -3.46 -50.09
C ALA A 20 -50.46 -2.44 -49.49
N ALA A 21 -49.20 -2.78 -49.71
CA ALA A 21 -48.06 -1.90 -50.01
C ALA A 21 -47.61 -0.85 -48.97
N ALA A 22 -46.46 -1.13 -48.36
CA ALA A 22 -45.39 -0.13 -48.23
C ALA A 22 -44.01 -0.82 -48.32
N ALA A 23 -43.06 -0.05 -48.82
CA ALA A 23 -41.76 -0.40 -49.37
C ALA A 23 -40.86 -1.35 -48.55
N VAL A 24 -40.06 -2.09 -49.32
CA VAL A 24 -38.84 -2.78 -48.91
C VAL A 24 -37.79 -1.73 -48.54
N GLU A 25 -37.34 -1.74 -47.28
CA GLU A 25 -35.95 -1.38 -46.93
C GLU A 25 -35.36 -2.58 -46.19
N ASP A 26 -34.21 -3.06 -46.69
CA ASP A 26 -33.40 -4.11 -46.06
C ASP A 26 -32.90 -3.62 -44.69
N GLY A 27 -33.69 -3.86 -43.65
CA GLY A 27 -33.28 -3.73 -42.26
C GLY A 27 -32.96 -5.12 -41.71
N VAL A 28 -31.67 -5.41 -41.53
CA VAL A 28 -31.25 -6.55 -40.71
C VAL A 28 -31.77 -6.30 -39.29
N ASP A 29 -32.70 -7.12 -38.81
CA ASP A 29 -33.06 -7.18 -37.39
C ASP A 29 -31.84 -7.70 -36.62
N ILE A 30 -31.03 -6.77 -36.12
CA ILE A 30 -30.02 -7.07 -35.10
C ILE A 30 -30.79 -7.16 -33.78
N ASP A 31 -31.01 -8.39 -33.32
CA ASP A 31 -31.44 -8.65 -31.94
C ASP A 31 -30.30 -8.23 -31.01
N VAL A 32 -30.30 -6.96 -30.60
CA VAL A 32 -29.42 -6.45 -29.56
C VAL A 32 -29.99 -6.92 -28.23
N SER A 33 -29.56 -8.10 -27.79
CA SER A 33 -29.64 -8.46 -26.38
C SER A 33 -28.69 -7.54 -25.62
N VAL A 34 -29.21 -6.41 -25.13
CA VAL A 34 -28.55 -5.65 -24.08
C VAL A 34 -28.53 -6.58 -22.88
N PRO A 35 -27.36 -6.99 -22.34
CA PRO A 35 -27.33 -7.63 -21.05
C PRO A 35 -27.95 -6.61 -20.10
N THR A 36 -29.13 -6.91 -19.55
CA THR A 36 -29.53 -6.28 -18.30
C THR A 36 -28.41 -6.66 -17.34
N GLY A 37 -27.47 -5.74 -17.12
CA GLY A 37 -26.47 -5.90 -16.08
C GLY A 37 -27.24 -6.27 -14.83
N THR A 38 -27.00 -7.47 -14.32
CA THR A 38 -27.44 -7.82 -12.99
C THR A 38 -26.93 -6.69 -12.10
N SER A 39 -27.83 -5.90 -11.54
CA SER A 39 -27.44 -5.00 -10.47
C SER A 39 -26.73 -5.86 -9.43
N ALA A 40 -25.51 -5.48 -9.03
CA ALA A 40 -24.76 -6.10 -7.93
C ALA A 40 -25.75 -6.64 -6.92
N GLY A 41 -25.83 -7.97 -6.85
CA GLY A 41 -26.92 -8.66 -6.18
C GLY A 41 -26.99 -8.16 -4.76
N PHE A 42 -27.92 -7.24 -4.50
CA PHE A 42 -28.10 -6.70 -3.17
C PHE A 42 -28.39 -7.87 -2.25
N GLY A 43 -27.69 -7.94 -1.13
CA GLY A 43 -27.75 -9.11 -0.28
C GLY A 43 -26.61 -9.23 0.70
N ASP A 44 -26.71 -10.30 1.46
CA ASP A 44 -25.76 -10.67 2.50
C ASP A 44 -24.50 -11.29 1.88
N ILE A 45 -23.37 -10.95 2.46
CA ILE A 45 -22.05 -11.42 2.10
C ILE A 45 -21.50 -12.14 3.33
N GLU A 46 -21.13 -13.42 3.17
CA GLU A 46 -20.79 -14.30 4.30
C GLU A 46 -19.31 -14.73 4.33
N ASN A 47 -18.58 -14.48 3.25
CA ASN A 47 -17.21 -14.93 3.08
C ASN A 47 -16.37 -13.96 2.22
N ALA A 48 -16.43 -12.66 2.50
CA ALA A 48 -15.62 -11.68 1.79
C ALA A 48 -14.13 -11.86 2.06
N GLU A 49 -13.31 -11.56 1.06
CA GLU A 49 -11.85 -11.47 1.15
C GLU A 49 -11.43 -9.99 1.05
N LEU A 50 -10.50 -9.56 1.90
CA LEU A 50 -9.76 -8.30 1.77
C LEU A 50 -8.31 -8.62 1.42
N ARG A 51 -7.77 -8.04 0.34
CA ARG A 51 -6.34 -8.15 -0.03
C ARG A 51 -5.71 -6.79 -0.15
N TRP A 52 -4.59 -6.55 0.54
CA TRP A 52 -3.90 -5.26 0.46
C TRP A 52 -2.42 -5.32 0.83
N GLY A 53 -1.58 -4.70 -0.01
CA GLY A 53 -0.14 -4.51 0.24
C GLY A 53 0.22 -3.28 1.07
N LEU A 54 -0.77 -2.44 1.42
CA LEU A 54 -0.61 -1.11 2.01
C LEU A 54 0.13 -0.14 1.09
N ASN A 55 1.45 -0.28 0.98
CA ASN A 55 2.32 0.45 0.07
C ASN A 55 3.59 -0.36 -0.24
N ARG A 56 4.36 0.07 -1.26
CA ARG A 56 5.62 -0.60 -1.62
C ARG A 56 6.71 -0.43 -0.57
N GLU A 57 6.63 0.62 0.25
CA GLU A 57 7.55 0.85 1.36
C GLU A 57 7.47 -0.25 2.43
N SER A 58 6.26 -0.72 2.78
CA SER A 58 6.02 -1.77 3.78
C SER A 58 6.51 -3.17 3.37
N SER A 59 6.89 -3.32 2.10
CA SER A 59 7.35 -4.57 1.50
C SER A 59 8.75 -4.44 0.86
N GLY A 60 9.41 -3.29 1.04
CA GLY A 60 10.71 -2.96 0.45
C GLY A 60 11.91 -3.28 1.33
N GLY A 61 13.11 -3.08 0.78
CA GLY A 61 14.34 -3.13 1.56
C GLY A 61 14.47 -1.90 2.46
N ALA A 62 15.03 -2.09 3.64
CA ALA A 62 15.22 -1.08 4.67
C ALA A 62 16.70 -0.68 4.78
N PHE A 63 16.99 0.56 5.19
CA PHE A 63 18.37 1.04 5.35
C PHE A 63 19.12 0.31 6.48
N ALA A 64 18.40 -0.31 7.42
CA ALA A 64 18.93 -1.23 8.41
C ALA A 64 17.91 -2.34 8.69
N GLY A 65 18.36 -3.45 9.28
CA GLY A 65 17.49 -4.59 9.61
C GLY A 65 17.02 -5.43 8.41
N GLY A 66 17.54 -5.16 7.21
CA GLY A 66 17.27 -5.94 6.00
C GLY A 66 16.07 -5.42 5.21
N CYS A 67 14.86 -5.68 5.68
CA CYS A 67 13.63 -5.32 4.97
C CYS A 67 12.48 -4.89 5.89
N ASN A 68 11.49 -4.24 5.31
CA ASN A 68 10.17 -4.08 5.90
C ASN A 68 9.29 -5.26 5.46
N PHE A 69 8.43 -5.76 6.34
CA PHE A 69 7.59 -6.92 6.04
C PHE A 69 6.26 -6.90 6.79
N LEU A 70 5.32 -7.70 6.28
CA LEU A 70 4.03 -7.95 6.90
C LEU A 70 4.07 -9.29 7.64
N SER A 71 3.30 -9.39 8.73
CA SER A 71 3.08 -10.61 9.50
C SER A 71 1.60 -10.76 9.79
N ALA A 72 1.07 -11.98 9.80
CA ALA A 72 -0.27 -12.26 10.28
C ALA A 72 -0.32 -12.16 11.82
N GLY A 73 -1.49 -11.81 12.34
CA GLY A 73 -1.75 -11.65 13.77
C GLY A 73 -1.28 -10.33 14.36
N VAL A 74 -1.50 -10.18 15.67
CA VAL A 74 -0.89 -9.12 16.48
C VAL A 74 0.44 -9.64 16.99
N ALA A 75 1.55 -9.02 16.58
CA ALA A 75 2.86 -9.37 17.09
C ALA A 75 2.99 -9.06 18.60
N GLY A 76 3.56 -10.01 19.34
CA GLY A 76 3.86 -9.85 20.77
C GLY A 76 4.98 -8.84 21.05
N ASN A 77 5.41 -8.75 22.31
CA ASN A 77 6.48 -7.84 22.72
C ASN A 77 7.87 -8.40 22.34
N SER A 78 8.62 -7.71 21.49
CA SER A 78 10.01 -8.06 21.14
C SER A 78 11.01 -7.80 22.27
N GLY A 79 10.60 -7.03 23.29
CA GLY A 79 11.45 -6.56 24.38
C GLY A 79 12.29 -5.32 24.05
N GLY A 80 12.17 -4.77 22.84
CA GLY A 80 12.91 -3.58 22.42
C GLY A 80 12.97 -3.38 20.90
N ALA A 81 13.54 -2.24 20.49
CA ALA A 81 13.77 -1.92 19.08
C ALA A 81 14.93 -2.75 18.50
N ARG A 82 14.61 -3.96 18.03
CA ARG A 82 15.60 -4.91 17.48
C ARG A 82 15.06 -5.64 16.25
N VAL A 83 15.99 -6.19 15.46
CA VAL A 83 15.64 -7.09 14.36
C VAL A 83 15.04 -8.38 14.92
N TRP A 84 13.97 -8.84 14.28
CA TRP A 84 13.35 -10.12 14.59
C TRP A 84 14.13 -11.28 13.97
N SER A 85 14.23 -12.34 14.75
CA SER A 85 14.70 -13.66 14.38
C SER A 85 13.52 -14.63 14.30
N GLU A 86 13.70 -15.75 13.62
CA GLU A 86 12.66 -16.78 13.54
C GLU A 86 12.30 -17.34 14.93
N SER A 87 13.32 -17.49 15.78
CA SER A 87 13.17 -17.98 17.15
C SER A 87 12.35 -17.06 18.07
N ASP A 88 12.10 -15.81 17.67
CA ASP A 88 11.25 -14.92 18.47
C ASP A 88 9.77 -15.31 18.42
N GLY A 89 9.33 -16.06 17.40
CA GLY A 89 7.92 -16.40 17.22
C GLY A 89 6.99 -15.20 16.99
N LEU A 90 7.56 -14.03 16.66
CA LEU A 90 6.80 -12.79 16.41
C LEU A 90 6.23 -12.72 14.99
N TYR A 91 6.88 -13.38 14.03
CA TYR A 91 6.41 -13.47 12.66
C TYR A 91 5.51 -14.69 12.48
N ALA A 92 4.38 -14.48 11.81
CA ALA A 92 3.51 -15.54 11.33
C ALA A 92 3.16 -15.28 9.86
N ALA A 93 3.22 -16.33 9.05
CA ALA A 93 2.70 -16.28 7.68
C ALA A 93 1.18 -16.41 7.64
N GLU A 94 0.58 -16.94 8.71
CA GLU A 94 -0.87 -17.14 8.86
C GLU A 94 -1.26 -17.08 10.33
N ALA A 95 -2.41 -16.48 10.63
CA ALA A 95 -3.02 -16.45 11.94
C ALA A 95 -4.54 -16.31 11.78
N GLY A 96 -5.28 -17.37 12.13
CA GLY A 96 -6.74 -17.41 11.93
C GLY A 96 -7.09 -17.29 10.45
N ALA A 97 -7.98 -16.35 10.10
CA ALA A 97 -8.38 -16.07 8.72
C ALA A 97 -7.43 -15.11 7.98
N VAL A 98 -6.29 -14.75 8.59
CA VAL A 98 -5.31 -13.84 7.98
C VAL A 98 -4.13 -14.62 7.48
N SER A 99 -3.73 -14.39 6.23
CA SER A 99 -2.48 -14.88 5.67
C SER A 99 -1.66 -13.75 5.04
N ILE A 100 -0.34 -13.94 5.02
CA ILE A 100 0.59 -13.07 4.29
C ILE A 100 1.01 -13.79 3.03
N GLU A 101 0.67 -13.19 1.90
CA GLU A 101 1.08 -13.68 0.59
C GLU A 101 2.12 -12.76 -0.03
N LYS A 102 2.91 -13.31 -0.93
CA LYS A 102 3.88 -12.58 -1.74
C LYS A 102 3.80 -13.02 -3.19
N ALA A 103 4.13 -12.10 -4.08
CA ALA A 103 4.22 -12.41 -5.49
C ALA A 103 5.32 -13.44 -5.81
N THR A 104 5.10 -14.18 -6.89
CA THR A 104 6.00 -15.20 -7.42
C THR A 104 6.50 -14.82 -8.81
N ALA A 105 7.67 -15.30 -9.21
CA ALA A 105 8.22 -15.11 -10.56
C ALA A 105 7.29 -15.61 -11.69
N ALA A 106 6.38 -16.55 -11.38
CA ALA A 106 5.46 -17.15 -12.35
C ALA A 106 4.18 -16.31 -12.59
N GLY A 107 4.01 -15.17 -11.90
CA GLY A 107 2.84 -14.31 -12.10
C GLY A 107 1.63 -14.68 -11.24
N GLY A 108 1.85 -15.09 -10.00
CA GLY A 108 0.80 -15.36 -9.01
C GLY A 108 1.27 -15.13 -7.59
N TRP A 109 0.49 -15.60 -6.62
CA TRP A 109 0.72 -15.39 -5.19
C TRP A 109 1.07 -16.69 -4.50
N THR A 110 1.94 -16.62 -3.49
CA THR A 110 2.23 -17.73 -2.59
C THR A 110 2.32 -17.24 -1.17
N ARG A 111 2.02 -18.10 -0.19
CA ARG A 111 2.17 -17.77 1.22
C ARG A 111 3.64 -17.46 1.52
N ALA A 112 3.88 -16.33 2.18
CA ALA A 112 5.21 -15.95 2.62
C ALA A 112 5.71 -16.90 3.74
N SER A 113 6.99 -16.79 4.07
CA SER A 113 7.58 -17.42 5.24
C SER A 113 8.60 -16.48 5.84
N PHE A 114 9.07 -16.78 7.06
CA PHE A 114 10.11 -15.96 7.66
C PHE A 114 11.34 -15.88 6.72
N ALA A 115 11.75 -17.00 6.12
CA ALA A 115 12.87 -17.05 5.18
C ALA A 115 12.66 -16.19 3.91
N THR A 116 11.43 -16.13 3.38
CA THR A 116 11.12 -15.42 2.12
C THR A 116 10.61 -13.99 2.31
N ARG A 117 10.40 -13.53 3.55
CA ARG A 117 9.82 -12.21 3.86
C ARG A 117 10.63 -11.02 3.31
N CYS A 118 11.92 -11.23 3.02
CA CYS A 118 12.82 -10.21 2.47
C CYS A 118 13.27 -10.48 1.02
N THR A 119 12.61 -11.39 0.30
CA THR A 119 12.94 -11.65 -1.11
C THR A 119 11.85 -11.16 -2.05
N ASP A 120 12.26 -10.61 -3.17
CA ASP A 120 11.39 -10.23 -4.28
C ASP A 120 10.84 -11.48 -5.02
N PRO A 121 9.94 -11.30 -6.00
CA PRO A 121 9.37 -12.43 -6.73
C PRO A 121 10.39 -13.32 -7.46
N SER A 122 11.57 -12.77 -7.81
CA SER A 122 12.68 -13.51 -8.43
C SER A 122 13.52 -14.28 -7.41
N GLY A 123 13.28 -14.09 -6.11
CA GLY A 123 14.05 -14.67 -5.01
C GLY A 123 15.25 -13.83 -4.59
N ALA A 124 15.47 -12.65 -5.19
CA ALA A 124 16.56 -11.77 -4.82
C ALA A 124 16.20 -10.96 -3.55
N PRO A 125 17.17 -10.67 -2.65
CA PRO A 125 16.91 -9.82 -1.49
C PRO A 125 16.45 -8.42 -1.91
N VAL A 126 15.43 -7.88 -1.22
CA VAL A 126 15.00 -6.49 -1.44
C VAL A 126 16.02 -5.50 -0.88
N THR A 127 16.12 -4.32 -1.50
CA THR A 127 17.08 -3.27 -1.16
C THR A 127 16.41 -1.90 -1.02
N ALA A 128 16.92 -1.08 -0.10
CA ALA A 128 16.51 0.32 0.05
C ALA A 128 16.98 1.22 -1.10
N SER A 129 17.98 0.78 -1.87
CA SER A 129 18.58 1.56 -2.96
C SER A 129 17.75 1.59 -4.25
N SER A 130 16.62 0.87 -4.30
CA SER A 130 15.76 0.81 -5.48
C SER A 130 14.29 0.99 -5.10
N LEU A 131 13.64 1.94 -5.77
CA LEU A 131 12.21 2.21 -5.62
C LEU A 131 11.33 1.07 -6.13
N ALA A 132 11.83 0.27 -7.08
CA ALA A 132 11.14 -0.90 -7.60
C ALA A 132 11.38 -2.16 -6.76
N SER A 133 12.33 -2.13 -5.81
CA SER A 133 12.63 -3.29 -4.98
C SER A 133 11.57 -3.46 -3.90
N SER A 134 10.78 -4.50 -4.05
CA SER A 134 9.68 -4.87 -3.17
C SER A 134 9.46 -6.38 -3.23
N THR A 135 9.06 -6.96 -2.10
CA THR A 135 8.58 -8.34 -2.00
C THR A 135 7.19 -8.52 -2.60
N GLN A 136 6.50 -7.40 -2.86
CA GLN A 136 5.09 -7.32 -3.20
C GLN A 136 4.27 -8.23 -2.28
N SER A 137 4.53 -8.11 -0.97
CA SER A 137 3.76 -8.86 0.03
C SER A 137 2.44 -8.14 0.30
N GLN A 138 1.40 -8.90 0.59
CA GLN A 138 0.07 -8.41 0.90
C GLN A 138 -0.52 -9.19 2.08
N VAL A 139 -1.39 -8.53 2.82
CA VAL A 139 -2.29 -9.17 3.76
C VAL A 139 -3.50 -9.68 2.99
N VAL A 140 -3.92 -10.91 3.26
CA VAL A 140 -5.19 -11.49 2.81
C VAL A 140 -6.00 -11.84 4.05
N VAL A 141 -7.24 -11.34 4.13
CA VAL A 141 -8.16 -11.58 5.24
C VAL A 141 -9.46 -12.14 4.70
N ASP A 142 -9.73 -13.41 5.00
CA ASP A 142 -10.93 -14.12 4.56
C ASP A 142 -12.06 -14.08 5.60
N GLY A 143 -13.23 -14.61 5.22
CA GLY A 143 -14.36 -14.80 6.14
C GLY A 143 -15.07 -13.51 6.54
N GLY A 144 -14.88 -12.43 5.78
CA GLY A 144 -15.56 -11.17 6.01
C GLY A 144 -17.07 -11.28 5.83
N ARG A 145 -17.83 -10.54 6.63
CA ARG A 145 -19.29 -10.57 6.62
C ARG A 145 -19.89 -9.18 6.52
N GLY A 146 -21.06 -9.09 5.91
CA GLY A 146 -21.83 -7.87 5.84
C GLY A 146 -22.82 -7.90 4.69
N SER A 147 -23.02 -6.77 4.04
CA SER A 147 -24.05 -6.66 2.99
C SER A 147 -23.74 -5.56 2.00
N VAL A 148 -24.17 -5.76 0.76
CA VAL A 148 -24.24 -4.73 -0.28
C VAL A 148 -25.70 -4.40 -0.56
N SER A 149 -26.03 -3.10 -0.61
CA SER A 149 -27.38 -2.59 -0.78
C SER A 149 -27.36 -1.32 -1.65
N ALA A 150 -28.53 -0.79 -1.98
CA ALA A 150 -28.65 0.48 -2.72
C ALA A 150 -28.05 1.67 -1.95
N ASP A 151 -27.91 1.54 -0.62
CA ASP A 151 -27.33 2.58 0.24
C ASP A 151 -25.79 2.50 0.32
N GLY A 152 -25.21 1.39 -0.14
CA GLY A 152 -23.77 1.14 -0.13
C GLY A 152 -23.39 -0.23 0.40
N LEU A 153 -22.14 -0.35 0.87
CA LEU A 153 -21.50 -1.59 1.30
C LEU A 153 -21.01 -1.46 2.74
N THR A 154 -21.25 -2.48 3.55
CA THR A 154 -20.53 -2.66 4.83
C THR A 154 -19.99 -4.07 4.91
N LEU A 155 -18.70 -4.21 5.20
CA LEU A 155 -18.02 -5.50 5.41
C LEU A 155 -17.15 -5.43 6.67
N ARG A 156 -17.09 -6.53 7.40
CA ARG A 156 -16.32 -6.66 8.64
C ARG A 156 -15.55 -7.96 8.60
N TRP A 157 -14.26 -7.92 8.93
CA TRP A 157 -13.44 -9.10 9.08
C TRP A 157 -12.97 -9.26 10.53
N SER A 158 -12.67 -10.49 10.91
CA SER A 158 -12.03 -10.80 12.20
C SER A 158 -10.61 -11.27 11.97
N GLY A 159 -9.68 -10.74 12.76
CA GLY A 159 -8.27 -11.06 12.64
C GLY A 159 -7.38 -9.83 12.63
N ALA A 160 -6.08 -10.04 12.59
CA ALA A 160 -5.10 -8.96 12.65
C ALA A 160 -3.90 -9.21 11.75
N PHE A 161 -3.19 -8.15 11.44
CA PHE A 161 -1.88 -8.21 10.81
C PHE A 161 -0.95 -7.17 11.44
N THR A 162 0.36 -7.42 11.38
CA THR A 162 1.43 -6.53 11.82
C THR A 162 2.22 -6.02 10.63
N VAL A 163 2.57 -4.73 10.66
CA VAL A 163 3.55 -4.12 9.76
C VAL A 163 4.83 -3.87 10.54
N ALA A 164 5.93 -4.47 10.10
CA ALA A 164 7.24 -4.39 10.71
C ALA A 164 8.21 -3.62 9.81
N PHE A 165 8.84 -2.61 10.39
CA PHE A 165 9.83 -1.77 9.72
C PHE A 165 11.23 -2.05 10.28
N TYR A 166 12.25 -1.91 9.43
CA TYR A 166 13.66 -2.15 9.76
C TYR A 166 13.90 -3.52 10.39
N GLY A 167 13.36 -4.57 9.76
CA GLY A 167 13.50 -5.93 10.28
C GLY A 167 12.74 -6.20 11.57
N GLY A 168 11.84 -5.31 12.00
CA GLY A 168 11.07 -5.42 13.25
C GLY A 168 11.51 -4.50 14.39
N MET A 169 12.44 -3.56 14.14
CA MET A 169 12.84 -2.57 15.15
C MET A 169 11.71 -1.62 15.55
N THR A 170 10.73 -1.42 14.69
CA THR A 170 9.46 -0.76 15.02
C THR A 170 8.33 -1.47 14.29
N TYR A 171 7.20 -1.64 14.96
CA TYR A 171 6.06 -2.33 14.40
C TYR A 171 4.75 -1.94 15.08
N TRP A 172 3.66 -2.12 14.33
CA TRP A 172 2.29 -1.93 14.79
C TRP A 172 1.39 -2.96 14.13
N SER A 173 0.23 -3.22 14.75
CA SER A 173 -0.76 -4.15 14.23
C SER A 173 -2.09 -3.46 14.01
N ALA A 174 -2.81 -3.86 12.96
CA ALA A 174 -4.21 -3.52 12.73
C ALA A 174 -5.06 -4.77 12.97
N SER A 175 -6.20 -4.60 13.63
CA SER A 175 -7.13 -5.68 13.97
C SER A 175 -8.57 -5.31 13.61
N ASP A 176 -9.33 -6.33 13.26
CA ASP A 176 -10.77 -6.31 13.00
C ASP A 176 -11.20 -5.20 12.03
N PRO A 177 -10.72 -5.25 10.77
CA PRO A 177 -10.98 -4.18 9.83
C PRO A 177 -12.46 -4.12 9.43
N VAL A 178 -12.96 -2.91 9.24
CA VAL A 178 -14.34 -2.62 8.83
C VAL A 178 -14.30 -1.71 7.63
N LEU A 179 -14.88 -2.14 6.52
CA LEU A 179 -15.08 -1.31 5.34
C LEU A 179 -16.52 -0.83 5.32
N SER A 180 -16.71 0.48 5.21
CA SER A 180 -18.01 1.11 4.98
C SER A 180 -17.90 2.04 3.79
N LEU A 181 -18.73 1.83 2.77
CA LEU A 181 -18.83 2.65 1.56
C LEU A 181 -20.28 3.08 1.35
N ASP A 182 -20.47 4.31 0.86
CA ASP A 182 -21.77 4.78 0.38
C ASP A 182 -22.09 4.22 -1.02
N ALA A 183 -23.30 4.51 -1.52
CA ALA A 183 -23.76 4.09 -2.84
C ALA A 183 -22.87 4.58 -4.01
N ALA A 184 -22.09 5.64 -3.80
CA ALA A 184 -21.13 6.16 -4.78
C ALA A 184 -19.72 5.58 -4.59
N GLY A 185 -19.57 4.55 -3.74
CA GLY A 185 -18.30 3.89 -3.49
C GLY A 185 -17.31 4.70 -2.66
N ASN A 186 -17.77 5.73 -1.93
CA ASN A 186 -16.92 6.54 -1.06
C ASN A 186 -17.03 6.09 0.38
N GLY A 187 -15.91 6.07 1.11
CA GLY A 187 -15.95 5.75 2.52
C GLY A 187 -14.58 5.39 3.07
N ARG A 188 -14.55 4.44 4.01
CA ARG A 188 -13.38 4.18 4.85
C ARG A 188 -13.21 2.70 5.17
N LEU A 189 -11.96 2.27 5.16
CA LEU A 189 -11.50 1.10 5.89
C LEU A 189 -10.98 1.55 7.25
N THR A 190 -11.62 1.13 8.33
CA THR A 190 -11.15 1.35 9.71
C THR A 190 -10.61 0.07 10.31
N ALA A 191 -9.83 0.19 11.37
CA ALA A 191 -9.35 -0.93 12.18
C ALA A 191 -8.94 -0.45 13.58
N THR A 192 -8.74 -1.39 14.50
CA THR A 192 -8.10 -1.11 15.79
C THR A 192 -6.59 -1.28 15.67
N ALA A 193 -5.85 -0.19 15.83
CA ALA A 193 -4.39 -0.18 15.87
C ALA A 193 -3.85 -0.48 17.27
N SER A 194 -2.76 -1.24 17.34
CA SER A 194 -1.99 -1.51 18.55
C SER A 194 -0.50 -1.62 18.20
N GLY A 195 0.38 -1.66 19.19
CA GLY A 195 1.82 -1.80 18.94
C GLY A 195 2.67 -1.20 20.05
N TYR A 196 3.89 -0.81 19.67
CA TYR A 196 4.87 -0.28 20.61
C TYR A 196 5.41 1.06 20.14
N GLY A 197 5.52 2.00 21.07
CA GLY A 197 6.18 3.28 20.86
C GLY A 197 7.68 3.17 21.05
N THR A 198 8.42 3.76 20.12
CA THR A 198 9.89 3.85 20.09
C THR A 198 10.33 5.22 19.59
N SER A 199 11.61 5.54 19.67
CA SER A 199 12.19 6.80 19.20
C SER A 199 13.57 6.55 18.58
N MET A 200 13.89 7.29 17.52
CA MET A 200 15.24 7.31 16.95
C MET A 200 16.21 8.10 17.84
N GLU A 201 15.69 9.10 18.56
CA GLU A 201 16.43 9.95 19.48
C GLU A 201 16.68 9.27 20.83
N ASP A 202 15.75 8.41 21.27
CA ASP A 202 15.86 7.58 22.47
C ASP A 202 15.58 6.10 22.12
N THR A 203 16.65 5.40 21.76
CA THR A 203 16.60 3.97 21.41
C THR A 203 16.33 3.04 22.61
N SER A 204 16.29 3.58 23.84
CA SER A 204 15.85 2.83 25.02
C SER A 204 14.33 2.82 25.19
N LEU A 205 13.62 3.69 24.47
CA LEU A 205 12.17 3.79 24.53
C LEU A 205 11.51 2.56 23.89
N TRP A 206 10.80 1.79 24.69
CA TRP A 206 9.96 0.69 24.22
C TRP A 206 8.75 0.53 25.14
N ARG A 207 7.58 0.97 24.69
CA ARG A 207 6.36 0.92 25.51
C ARG A 207 5.15 0.46 24.70
N PRO A 208 4.23 -0.32 25.28
CA PRO A 208 2.98 -0.62 24.63
C PRO A 208 2.17 0.67 24.41
N LEU A 209 1.50 0.75 23.27
CA LEU A 209 0.55 1.82 22.96
C LEU A 209 -0.88 1.35 23.25
N PRO A 210 -1.77 2.25 23.69
CA PRO A 210 -3.18 1.91 23.85
C PRO A 210 -3.80 1.56 22.50
N ALA A 211 -4.70 0.57 22.51
CA ALA A 211 -5.49 0.22 21.34
C ALA A 211 -6.31 1.44 20.90
N THR A 212 -6.26 1.78 19.62
CA THR A 212 -6.84 3.01 19.07
C THR A 212 -7.56 2.71 17.76
N GLU A 213 -8.84 3.11 17.64
CA GLU A 213 -9.53 3.03 16.36
C GLU A 213 -8.96 4.08 15.40
N ILE A 214 -8.63 3.64 14.18
CA ILE A 214 -8.01 4.46 13.14
C ILE A 214 -8.69 4.25 11.79
N VAL A 215 -8.52 5.22 10.90
CA VAL A 215 -8.86 5.09 9.48
C VAL A 215 -7.61 4.60 8.77
N LEU A 216 -7.58 3.33 8.35
CA LEU A 216 -6.46 2.76 7.59
C LEU A 216 -6.40 3.32 6.17
N ALA A 217 -7.55 3.47 5.54
CA ALA A 217 -7.67 3.95 4.17
C ALA A 217 -8.96 4.77 4.01
N GLU A 218 -8.88 5.87 3.26
CA GLU A 218 -10.06 6.50 2.67
C GLU A 218 -10.20 6.01 1.23
N VAL A 219 -11.43 5.74 0.83
CA VAL A 219 -11.77 5.17 -0.47
C VAL A 219 -12.72 6.13 -1.19
N ARG A 220 -12.51 6.33 -2.49
CA ARG A 220 -13.36 7.16 -3.35
C ARG A 220 -13.71 6.41 -4.62
N GLY A 221 -14.99 6.47 -5.00
CA GLY A 221 -15.45 5.92 -6.27
C GLY A 221 -15.19 4.43 -6.47
N ALA A 222 -15.17 3.62 -5.40
CA ALA A 222 -15.02 2.17 -5.56
C ALA A 222 -16.18 1.62 -6.42
N PRO A 223 -15.89 0.89 -7.51
CA PRO A 223 -16.94 0.35 -8.35
C PRO A 223 -17.58 -0.82 -7.63
N LEU A 224 -18.76 -0.62 -7.03
CA LEU A 224 -19.53 -1.68 -6.38
C LEU A 224 -20.10 -2.62 -7.45
N GLY A 225 -19.24 -3.45 -8.04
CA GLY A 225 -19.56 -4.40 -9.11
C GLY A 225 -19.99 -5.76 -8.59
N ASP A 226 -20.18 -6.70 -9.52
CA ASP A 226 -20.64 -8.05 -9.23
C ASP A 226 -19.49 -8.90 -8.66
N GLY A 227 -19.55 -9.18 -7.36
CA GLY A 227 -18.66 -10.14 -6.69
C GLY A 227 -17.37 -9.56 -6.11
N GLY A 228 -17.08 -8.27 -6.29
CA GLY A 228 -15.90 -7.62 -5.72
C GLY A 228 -15.45 -6.37 -6.47
N PHE A 229 -14.37 -5.76 -6.02
CA PHE A 229 -13.75 -4.59 -6.66
C PHE A 229 -12.27 -4.42 -6.29
N SER A 230 -11.59 -3.58 -7.08
CA SER A 230 -10.25 -3.08 -6.80
C SER A 230 -10.27 -1.55 -6.80
N VAL A 231 -9.63 -0.94 -5.82
CA VAL A 231 -9.55 0.53 -5.69
C VAL A 231 -8.21 0.93 -5.09
N VAL A 232 -7.65 2.07 -5.50
CA VAL A 232 -6.47 2.64 -4.85
C VAL A 232 -6.96 3.61 -3.77
N PRO A 233 -6.61 3.38 -2.48
CA PRO A 233 -6.94 4.33 -1.42
C PRO A 233 -6.35 5.72 -1.62
N GLU A 234 -6.98 6.72 -1.01
CA GLU A 234 -6.48 8.09 -1.02
C GLU A 234 -5.09 8.20 -0.37
N TYR A 235 -4.18 8.84 -1.10
CA TYR A 235 -2.84 9.19 -0.63
C TYR A 235 -2.34 10.42 -1.38
N LEU A 236 -2.36 10.38 -2.72
CA LEU A 236 -1.82 11.43 -3.58
C LEU A 236 -2.59 12.74 -3.38
N GLY A 237 -1.86 13.83 -3.18
CA GLY A 237 -2.45 15.14 -2.93
C GLY A 237 -3.03 15.32 -1.51
N VAL A 238 -2.98 14.30 -0.65
CA VAL A 238 -3.49 14.39 0.74
C VAL A 238 -2.44 15.07 1.63
N ALA A 239 -2.82 16.18 2.24
CA ALA A 239 -1.98 16.90 3.19
C ALA A 239 -2.09 16.31 4.60
N SER A 240 -0.95 16.09 5.25
CA SER A 240 -0.87 15.62 6.64
C SER A 240 -1.24 16.73 7.62
N GLN A 241 -1.96 16.35 8.68
CA GLN A 241 -2.27 17.24 9.82
C GLN A 241 -1.35 17.02 11.03
N THR A 242 -0.42 16.07 10.97
CA THR A 242 0.47 15.70 12.09
C THR A 242 1.87 16.32 11.99
N GLY A 243 2.15 17.11 10.95
CA GLY A 243 3.48 17.62 10.64
C GLY A 243 4.38 16.56 9.99
N GLY A 244 5.63 16.95 9.68
CA GLY A 244 6.64 16.07 9.09
C GLY A 244 6.53 15.86 7.56
N GLN A 245 5.48 16.35 6.93
CA GLN A 245 5.33 16.30 5.47
C GLN A 245 6.19 17.37 4.80
N ALA A 246 7.03 16.97 3.87
CA ALA A 246 7.80 17.91 3.06
C ALA A 246 6.87 18.79 2.21
N PRO A 247 7.25 20.04 1.92
CA PRO A 247 6.51 20.86 0.97
C PRO A 247 6.35 20.16 -0.39
N ARG A 248 5.21 20.37 -1.04
CA ARG A 248 4.99 19.90 -2.40
C ARG A 248 5.84 20.73 -3.36
N THR A 249 6.59 20.04 -4.22
CA THR A 249 7.40 20.64 -5.29
C THR A 249 7.06 19.98 -6.63
N ALA A 250 7.64 20.47 -7.73
CA ALA A 250 7.47 19.84 -9.03
C ALA A 250 8.07 18.43 -9.07
N GLU A 251 9.17 18.21 -8.36
CA GLU A 251 9.94 16.96 -8.33
C GLU A 251 9.22 15.84 -7.56
N ASN A 252 8.46 16.20 -6.51
CA ASN A 252 7.74 15.23 -5.70
C ASN A 252 6.23 15.16 -6.03
N ALA A 253 5.71 16.02 -6.90
CA ALA A 253 4.27 16.16 -7.14
C ALA A 253 3.55 14.86 -7.52
N ALA A 254 4.24 13.93 -8.19
CA ALA A 254 3.69 12.65 -8.65
C ALA A 254 3.49 11.61 -7.53
N TYR A 255 4.15 11.78 -6.38
CA TYR A 255 4.04 10.88 -5.22
C TYR A 255 3.86 11.66 -3.91
N TRP A 256 3.56 12.95 -4.01
CA TRP A 256 3.34 13.79 -2.85
C TRP A 256 1.98 13.45 -2.23
N GLY A 257 1.96 13.11 -0.96
CA GLY A 257 0.76 12.63 -0.31
C GLY A 257 0.98 12.15 1.11
N SER A 258 -0.09 11.64 1.71
CA SER A 258 -0.07 11.06 3.04
C SER A 258 -1.26 10.14 3.29
N PHE A 259 -1.08 9.16 4.17
CA PHE A 259 -2.17 8.32 4.68
C PHE A 259 -3.13 9.13 5.59
N PRO A 260 -4.31 8.58 5.97
CA PRO A 260 -5.31 9.31 6.73
C PRO A 260 -4.82 9.84 8.08
N THR A 261 -5.39 10.97 8.52
CA THR A 261 -4.93 11.71 9.71
C THR A 261 -4.89 10.84 10.99
N SER A 262 -5.94 10.09 11.31
CA SER A 262 -5.96 9.30 12.56
C SER A 262 -4.93 8.16 12.54
N PHE A 263 -4.66 7.59 11.37
CA PHE A 263 -3.56 6.66 11.18
C PHE A 263 -2.21 7.34 11.41
N LEU A 264 -1.95 8.49 10.80
CA LEU A 264 -0.70 9.21 11.02
C LEU A 264 -0.48 9.61 12.48
N GLN A 265 -1.55 10.03 13.18
CA GLN A 265 -1.48 10.35 14.61
C GLN A 265 -1.05 9.14 15.45
N PHE A 266 -1.52 7.94 15.10
CA PHE A 266 -1.04 6.72 15.72
C PHE A 266 0.43 6.44 15.34
N GLN A 267 0.81 6.62 14.07
CA GLN A 267 2.18 6.36 13.61
C GLN A 267 3.23 7.34 14.16
N VAL A 268 2.83 8.54 14.59
CA VAL A 268 3.72 9.42 15.36
C VAL A 268 4.16 8.74 16.66
N GLN A 269 3.26 8.01 17.31
CA GLN A 269 3.55 7.35 18.58
C GLN A 269 4.44 6.11 18.41
N THR A 270 4.38 5.44 17.26
CA THR A 270 5.23 4.28 16.91
C THR A 270 6.60 4.70 16.38
N GLY A 271 6.81 6.00 16.10
CA GLY A 271 8.00 6.51 15.41
C GLY A 271 8.02 6.21 13.91
N GLN A 272 6.87 5.86 13.31
CA GLN A 272 6.79 5.45 11.90
C GLN A 272 6.11 6.46 10.99
N ALA A 273 5.63 7.62 11.47
CA ALA A 273 4.89 8.58 10.65
C ALA A 273 5.57 8.90 9.31
N GLY A 274 6.91 8.99 9.32
CA GLY A 274 7.70 9.26 8.12
C GLY A 274 7.62 8.19 7.02
N TYR A 275 7.12 6.98 7.27
CA TYR A 275 6.94 5.93 6.24
C TYR A 275 5.57 6.00 5.54
N TRP A 276 4.69 6.90 6.01
CA TRP A 276 3.29 6.99 5.61
C TRP A 276 2.91 8.34 5.01
N LEU A 277 3.91 9.20 4.77
CA LEU A 277 3.76 10.51 4.16
C LEU A 277 5.06 10.91 3.44
N THR A 278 4.96 11.85 2.51
CA THR A 278 6.12 12.39 1.78
C THR A 278 7.01 13.22 2.70
N THR A 279 8.26 12.79 2.92
CA THR A 279 9.21 13.42 3.88
C THR A 279 10.39 14.10 3.21
N GLY A 280 10.48 14.08 1.87
CA GLY A 280 11.68 14.42 1.10
C GLY A 280 12.70 13.29 1.08
N GLY A 281 12.32 12.07 1.49
CA GLY A 281 13.20 10.91 1.53
C GLY A 281 13.35 10.25 0.16
N THR A 282 14.48 9.58 -0.06
CA THR A 282 14.77 8.89 -1.34
C THR A 282 13.78 7.77 -1.66
N ARG A 283 13.06 7.26 -0.66
CA ARG A 283 12.01 6.23 -0.82
C ARG A 283 10.58 6.77 -0.88
N ASP A 284 10.37 8.09 -0.91
CA ASP A 284 9.02 8.68 -0.92
C ASP A 284 8.13 8.15 -2.05
N ALA A 285 8.70 7.86 -3.22
CA ALA A 285 7.96 7.31 -4.35
C ALA A 285 7.45 5.86 -4.15
N ALA A 286 7.89 5.17 -3.09
CA ALA A 286 7.38 3.84 -2.71
C ALA A 286 6.23 3.89 -1.68
N LYS A 287 5.96 5.07 -1.10
CA LYS A 287 4.95 5.27 -0.06
C LYS A 287 3.49 5.37 -0.53
N PRO A 288 3.16 5.76 -1.79
CA PRO A 288 1.78 5.75 -2.24
C PRO A 288 1.08 4.41 -2.01
N ALA A 289 -0.22 4.50 -1.72
CA ALA A 289 -1.02 3.31 -1.45
C ALA A 289 -1.05 2.38 -2.67
N THR A 290 -0.92 1.07 -2.42
CA THR A 290 -1.18 0.05 -3.44
C THR A 290 -2.68 -0.21 -3.53
N ALA A 291 -3.12 -0.81 -4.64
CA ALA A 291 -4.51 -1.24 -4.81
C ALA A 291 -4.97 -2.15 -3.66
N LEU A 292 -6.14 -1.84 -3.14
CA LEU A 292 -6.91 -2.63 -2.19
C LEU A 292 -7.97 -3.39 -2.97
N LEU A 293 -8.05 -4.70 -2.75
CA LEU A 293 -9.01 -5.58 -3.39
C LEU A 293 -9.98 -6.12 -2.36
N VAL A 294 -11.26 -6.19 -2.75
CA VAL A 294 -12.31 -6.86 -1.99
C VAL A 294 -13.02 -7.83 -2.91
N ASN A 295 -13.11 -9.09 -2.49
CA ASN A 295 -13.98 -10.08 -3.11
C ASN A 295 -15.14 -10.39 -2.15
N PHE A 296 -16.35 -10.60 -2.67
CA PHE A 296 -17.52 -10.95 -1.86
C PHE A 296 -17.59 -12.44 -1.53
N ASP A 297 -16.79 -13.27 -2.22
CA ASP A 297 -16.59 -14.68 -1.88
C ASP A 297 -15.12 -15.09 -2.06
N ALA A 298 -14.44 -15.37 -0.97
CA ALA A 298 -13.04 -15.82 -0.93
C ALA A 298 -12.85 -17.19 -1.60
N SER A 299 -13.90 -18.02 -1.67
CA SER A 299 -13.83 -19.34 -2.31
C SER A 299 -13.89 -19.26 -3.85
N ALA A 300 -14.37 -18.14 -4.38
CA ALA A 300 -14.43 -17.84 -5.80
C ALA A 300 -14.12 -16.34 -6.06
N PRO A 301 -12.86 -15.90 -5.87
CA PRO A 301 -12.49 -14.49 -6.05
C PRO A 301 -12.80 -13.99 -7.47
N ALA A 302 -13.65 -12.96 -7.56
CA ALA A 302 -14.02 -12.35 -8.84
C ALA A 302 -12.93 -11.40 -9.38
N VAL A 303 -12.17 -10.80 -8.47
CA VAL A 303 -11.09 -9.85 -8.76
C VAL A 303 -9.79 -10.40 -8.19
N VAL A 304 -8.85 -10.68 -9.08
CA VAL A 304 -7.50 -11.13 -8.74
C VAL A 304 -6.49 -10.21 -9.40
N ALA A 305 -5.70 -9.49 -8.59
CA ALA A 305 -4.58 -8.72 -9.12
C ALA A 305 -3.44 -9.65 -9.54
N ALA A 306 -2.93 -9.45 -10.75
CA ALA A 306 -1.63 -9.98 -11.11
C ALA A 306 -0.54 -9.23 -10.33
N PRO A 307 0.54 -9.90 -9.88
CA PRO A 307 1.72 -9.21 -9.37
C PRO A 307 2.22 -8.13 -10.33
N GLU A 308 2.75 -7.04 -9.78
CA GLU A 308 3.36 -5.98 -10.59
C GLU A 308 4.59 -6.54 -11.31
N SER A 309 4.63 -6.42 -12.64
CA SER A 309 5.83 -6.78 -13.40
C SER A 309 6.96 -5.80 -13.07
N GLY A 310 8.06 -6.28 -12.50
CA GLY A 310 9.21 -5.49 -12.05
C GLY A 310 10.04 -4.80 -13.15
N ALA A 311 9.47 -4.54 -14.32
CA ALA A 311 10.15 -3.91 -15.45
C ALA A 311 9.55 -2.54 -15.79
N GLY A 312 10.31 -1.48 -15.51
CA GLY A 312 10.10 -0.16 -16.09
C GLY A 312 9.30 0.80 -15.21
N GLY A 313 9.71 2.07 -15.20
CA GLY A 313 9.04 3.19 -14.53
C GLY A 313 7.67 3.49 -15.13
N GLY A 314 6.73 2.56 -14.97
CA GLY A 314 5.31 2.79 -15.21
C GLY A 314 4.78 3.80 -14.19
N ALA A 315 3.87 4.65 -14.65
CA ALA A 315 3.16 5.61 -13.82
C ALA A 315 2.77 4.96 -12.49
N GLY A 316 3.14 5.62 -11.39
CA GLY A 316 2.67 5.20 -10.06
C GLY A 316 1.14 5.08 -10.07
N PRO A 317 0.55 4.33 -9.12
CA PRO A 317 -0.89 4.23 -9.01
C PRO A 317 -1.48 5.65 -8.99
N VAL A 318 -2.31 5.96 -9.99
CA VAL A 318 -2.94 7.28 -10.12
C VAL A 318 -4.30 7.23 -9.44
N ASN A 319 -4.53 8.15 -8.51
CA ASN A 319 -5.89 8.54 -8.18
C ASN A 319 -6.32 9.43 -9.34
N GLU A 320 -7.28 8.98 -10.15
CA GLU A 320 -7.90 9.90 -11.11
C GLU A 320 -8.50 11.04 -10.28
N VAL A 321 -7.95 12.25 -10.44
CA VAL A 321 -8.47 13.44 -9.78
C VAL A 321 -9.84 13.70 -10.41
N ALA A 322 -10.91 13.31 -9.72
CA ALA A 322 -12.23 13.79 -10.06
C ALA A 322 -12.23 15.32 -9.89
N GLU A 323 -12.37 16.05 -11.00
CA GLU A 323 -12.57 17.49 -10.95
C GLU A 323 -13.79 17.78 -10.07
N ARG A 324 -13.58 18.57 -9.02
CA ARG A 324 -14.66 19.12 -8.20
C ARG A 324 -15.65 19.82 -9.14
N PRO A 325 -16.96 19.49 -9.12
CA PRO A 325 -17.95 20.25 -9.88
C PRO A 325 -17.83 21.73 -9.50
N ALA A 326 -17.71 22.60 -10.50
CA ALA A 326 -17.65 24.04 -10.31
C ALA A 326 -18.97 24.54 -9.68
N GLY A 327 -19.00 24.60 -8.36
CA GLY A 327 -20.09 25.19 -7.60
C GLY A 327 -20.05 26.71 -7.69
N ALA A 328 -20.94 27.26 -8.53
CA ALA A 328 -21.50 28.60 -8.53
C ALA A 328 -20.67 29.73 -7.89
N GLY A 329 -20.00 30.52 -8.74
CA GLY A 329 -19.48 31.82 -8.33
C GLY A 329 -20.60 32.77 -7.88
N PRO A 330 -20.36 33.63 -6.87
CA PRO A 330 -21.34 34.63 -6.48
C PRO A 330 -21.48 35.70 -7.58
N ALA A 331 -22.74 35.93 -7.99
CA ALA A 331 -23.12 36.93 -8.96
C ALA A 331 -22.73 38.35 -8.49
N ALA A 332 -22.16 39.13 -9.41
CA ALA A 332 -21.99 40.57 -9.25
C ALA A 332 -23.36 41.27 -9.31
N GLY A 333 -23.63 42.14 -8.34
CA GLY A 333 -24.78 43.03 -8.31
C GLY A 333 -24.50 44.23 -7.40
N ALA A 334 -24.67 45.42 -7.97
CA ALA A 334 -24.20 46.72 -7.53
C ALA A 334 -24.93 47.35 -6.32
N GLY A 335 -24.27 48.34 -5.67
CA GLY A 335 -24.94 49.43 -4.94
C GLY A 335 -24.17 50.04 -3.76
N ALA A 336 -23.70 51.29 -3.92
CA ALA A 336 -23.48 52.43 -2.98
C ALA A 336 -23.31 52.19 -1.44
N SER A 337 -22.56 52.94 -0.62
CA SER A 337 -22.01 54.31 -0.67
C SER A 337 -20.83 54.48 0.32
N ALA A 338 -20.13 55.61 0.23
CA ALA A 338 -18.97 56.01 1.05
C ALA A 338 -19.31 56.46 2.50
N ALA A 339 -18.39 56.13 3.44
CA ALA A 339 -17.84 56.86 4.63
C ALA A 339 -18.78 57.54 5.67
N PRO A 340 -18.36 57.80 6.96
CA PRO A 340 -16.99 57.97 7.45
C PRO A 340 -16.62 57.34 8.83
N ALA A 341 -15.36 57.58 9.22
CA ALA A 341 -14.64 57.09 10.41
C ALA A 341 -15.04 57.72 11.76
N ALA A 342 -14.78 57.02 12.88
CA ALA A 342 -14.34 57.59 14.16
C ALA A 342 -13.81 56.51 15.13
N GLN A 343 -12.82 56.90 15.94
CA GLN A 343 -11.93 56.13 16.80
C GLN A 343 -12.56 55.64 18.13
N ALA A 344 -11.95 54.62 18.76
CA ALA A 344 -11.36 54.72 20.12
C ALA A 344 -10.63 53.42 20.54
N ALA A 345 -9.57 53.60 21.33
CA ALA A 345 -8.52 52.66 21.68
C ALA A 345 -8.71 51.94 23.03
N ALA A 346 -8.01 50.80 23.22
CA ALA A 346 -7.27 50.39 24.43
C ALA A 346 -6.71 48.96 24.19
N GLY A 347 -5.38 48.76 24.09
CA GLY A 347 -4.51 48.21 25.16
C GLY A 347 -4.53 46.67 25.17
N LEU A 348 -3.47 45.87 25.09
CA LEU A 348 -2.11 45.95 25.62
C LEU A 348 -1.26 44.78 25.05
N VAL A 349 0.05 45.03 24.90
CA VAL A 349 1.21 44.12 24.77
C VAL A 349 1.27 43.07 23.64
N ALA A 350 2.04 43.39 22.60
CA ALA A 350 2.68 42.41 21.72
C ALA A 350 4.20 42.49 21.95
N GLU A 351 4.80 41.46 22.53
CA GLU A 351 6.25 41.27 22.47
C GLU A 351 6.59 40.75 21.07
N THR A 352 7.18 41.62 20.25
CA THR A 352 7.79 41.26 18.97
C THR A 352 9.08 40.48 19.23
N SER A 353 9.02 39.16 19.12
CA SER A 353 10.22 38.35 18.83
C SER A 353 10.45 38.35 17.32
N THR A 354 11.35 39.22 16.87
CA THR A 354 11.97 39.13 15.54
C THR A 354 12.87 37.90 15.49
N VAL A 355 12.38 36.80 14.91
CA VAL A 355 13.23 35.69 14.48
C VAL A 355 13.90 36.11 13.18
N VAL A 356 15.18 36.48 13.27
CA VAL A 356 16.09 36.50 12.12
C VAL A 356 16.25 35.05 11.68
N ARG A 357 15.62 34.66 10.57
CA ARG A 357 15.87 33.36 9.94
C ARG A 357 17.20 33.44 9.21
N ASP A 358 18.22 32.88 9.85
CA ASP A 358 19.47 32.56 9.15
C ASP A 358 19.15 31.47 8.12
N GLY A 359 19.47 31.72 6.85
CA GLY A 359 19.18 30.85 5.71
C GLY A 359 20.15 29.68 5.58
N GLY A 360 20.60 29.11 6.69
CA GLY A 360 21.53 27.98 6.72
C GLY A 360 20.78 26.65 6.73
N GLY A 361 20.92 25.86 5.66
CA GLY A 361 20.39 24.50 5.58
C GLY A 361 20.93 23.61 6.70
N LEU A 362 20.07 22.79 7.30
CA LEU A 362 20.43 21.77 8.31
C LEU A 362 21.01 20.50 7.68
N VAL A 363 21.97 20.68 6.77
CA VAL A 363 22.83 19.62 6.25
C VAL A 363 24.26 20.08 6.49
N PRO A 364 25.14 19.30 7.15
CA PRO A 364 26.56 19.61 7.12
C PRO A 364 27.00 19.64 5.65
N GLU A 365 27.47 20.79 5.17
CA GLU A 365 28.17 20.86 3.90
C GLU A 365 29.34 19.87 3.96
N ALA A 366 29.17 18.72 3.31
CA ALA A 366 30.26 17.82 3.06
C ALA A 366 31.25 18.57 2.17
N VAL A 367 32.38 18.93 2.79
CA VAL A 367 33.62 19.40 2.17
C VAL A 367 33.82 18.77 0.79
N ALA A 368 33.48 19.52 -0.25
CA ALA A 368 33.94 19.28 -1.59
C ALA A 368 35.40 19.77 -1.68
N SER A 369 36.34 18.92 -1.30
CA SER A 369 37.69 18.82 -1.90
C SER A 369 38.58 17.88 -1.10
N SER A 370 39.30 17.03 -1.83
CA SER A 370 40.40 16.12 -1.41
C SER A 370 39.98 14.68 -1.11
N GLY A 371 40.16 13.78 -2.09
CA GLY A 371 39.98 12.35 -1.82
C GLY A 371 40.19 11.31 -2.93
N LEU A 372 40.87 11.60 -4.05
CA LEU A 372 41.29 10.51 -4.98
C LEU A 372 42.41 9.63 -4.38
N LEU A 373 43.08 10.08 -3.31
CA LEU A 373 44.17 9.34 -2.65
C LEU A 373 43.74 8.14 -1.77
N PRO A 374 42.71 8.22 -0.89
CA PRO A 374 42.33 7.05 -0.06
C PRO A 374 41.76 5.88 -0.88
N LEU A 375 41.13 6.13 -2.03
CA LEU A 375 40.66 5.08 -2.95
C LEU A 375 41.84 4.38 -3.68
N LEU A 376 42.89 5.12 -4.03
CA LEU A 376 44.11 4.55 -4.62
C LEU A 376 44.93 3.73 -3.60
N ILE A 377 45.00 4.17 -2.34
CA ILE A 377 45.70 3.43 -1.27
C ILE A 377 44.94 2.14 -0.90
N GLY A 378 43.60 2.18 -0.85
CA GLY A 378 42.77 0.98 -0.63
C GLY A 378 42.89 -0.05 -1.75
N ALA A 379 42.92 0.40 -3.02
CA ALA A 379 43.08 -0.49 -4.16
C ALA A 379 44.48 -1.12 -4.24
N LEU A 380 45.55 -0.37 -3.94
CA LEU A 380 46.91 -0.90 -3.92
C LEU A 380 47.14 -1.91 -2.79
N THR A 381 46.60 -1.67 -1.60
CA THR A 381 46.75 -2.60 -0.47
C THR A 381 46.05 -3.94 -0.73
N LEU A 382 44.86 -3.91 -1.35
CA LEU A 382 44.16 -5.14 -1.75
C LEU A 382 44.90 -5.89 -2.87
N ALA A 383 45.44 -5.18 -3.86
CA ALA A 383 46.20 -5.80 -4.95
C ALA A 383 47.50 -6.47 -4.45
N VAL A 384 48.22 -5.83 -3.51
CA VAL A 384 49.41 -6.42 -2.89
C VAL A 384 49.05 -7.65 -2.04
N LEU A 385 47.94 -7.60 -1.29
CA LEU A 385 47.49 -8.74 -0.49
C LEU A 385 47.16 -9.96 -1.38
N VAL A 386 46.46 -9.73 -2.49
CA VAL A 386 46.13 -10.79 -3.46
C VAL A 386 47.39 -11.35 -4.12
N ALA A 387 48.36 -10.51 -4.48
CA ALA A 387 49.63 -10.96 -5.06
C ALA A 387 50.47 -11.80 -4.08
N VAL A 388 50.52 -11.41 -2.80
CA VAL A 388 51.22 -12.17 -1.75
C VAL A 388 50.55 -13.52 -1.50
N LEU A 389 49.21 -13.56 -1.42
CA LEU A 389 48.47 -14.80 -1.25
C LEU A 389 48.63 -15.74 -2.46
N ALA A 390 48.64 -15.20 -3.68
CA ALA A 390 48.91 -15.97 -4.90
C ALA A 390 50.33 -16.53 -4.92
N ALA A 391 51.34 -15.73 -4.54
CA ALA A 391 52.73 -16.17 -4.44
C ALA A 391 52.94 -17.23 -3.36
N LEU A 392 52.26 -17.13 -2.21
CA LEU A 392 52.28 -18.14 -1.16
C LEU A 392 51.59 -19.44 -1.60
N HIS A 393 50.53 -19.35 -2.41
CA HIS A 393 49.84 -20.52 -2.97
C HIS A 393 50.70 -21.23 -4.03
N LEU A 394 51.34 -20.46 -4.92
CA LEU A 394 52.21 -20.98 -5.99
C LEU A 394 53.55 -21.54 -5.47
N SER A 395 54.06 -21.02 -4.35
CA SER A 395 55.29 -21.51 -3.71
C SER A 395 55.08 -22.74 -2.81
N GLY A 396 53.87 -23.31 -2.76
CA GLY A 396 53.58 -24.53 -2.00
C GLY A 396 53.63 -24.38 -0.47
N ARG A 397 53.80 -23.15 0.05
CA ARG A 397 53.88 -22.89 1.49
C ARG A 397 52.50 -22.65 2.08
N ARG A 398 51.76 -23.74 2.34
CA ARG A 398 50.52 -23.68 3.14
C ARG A 398 50.86 -23.67 4.64
N VAL A 399 51.33 -22.53 5.16
CA VAL A 399 51.40 -22.32 6.61
C VAL A 399 50.33 -21.30 6.98
N LEU A 400 49.16 -21.80 7.37
CA LEU A 400 48.18 -21.00 8.10
C LEU A 400 48.72 -20.80 9.53
N PRO A 401 48.81 -19.57 10.05
CA PRO A 401 49.46 -19.28 11.34
C PRO A 401 48.75 -19.87 12.58
N TRP A 402 47.67 -20.64 12.40
CA TRP A 402 46.83 -21.18 13.48
C TRP A 402 46.96 -22.71 13.69
N ARG A 403 47.74 -23.43 12.86
CA ARG A 403 47.93 -24.88 13.07
C ARG A 403 49.13 -25.15 13.99
N ARG A 404 48.85 -25.55 15.24
CA ARG A 404 49.86 -26.14 16.14
C ARG A 404 50.27 -27.54 15.66
N PRO A 405 51.56 -27.91 15.68
CA PRO A 405 51.98 -29.30 15.42
C PRO A 405 51.58 -30.22 16.57
N ALA A 406 51.18 -31.45 16.25
CA ALA A 406 50.91 -32.51 17.21
C ALA A 406 52.22 -33.03 17.85
N PRO A 407 52.20 -33.47 19.12
CA PRO A 407 53.39 -33.99 19.80
C PRO A 407 53.79 -35.39 19.28
N PRO A 408 55.09 -35.74 19.33
CA PRO A 408 55.59 -37.03 18.88
C PRO A 408 55.26 -38.17 19.86
N GLU A 409 55.02 -39.37 19.31
CA GLU A 409 54.92 -40.65 20.04
C GLU A 409 56.29 -41.15 20.55
#